data_AF-A0A814XVC3-F1
#
_entry.id   AF-A0A814XVC3-F1
#
_cell.length_a   1.000
_cell.length_b   1.000
_cell.length_c   1.000
_cell.angle_alpha   90.00
_cell.angle_beta   90.00
_cell.angle_gamma   90.00
#
_symmetry.space_group_name_H-M   'P 1'
#
loop_
_entity.id
_entity.type
_entity.pdbx_description
1 polymer ?
#
loop_
_entity_poly.entity_id
_entity_poly.type
_entity_poly.pdbx_seq_one_letter_code
_entity_poly.pdbx_strand_id
1 'polypeptide(L)'
;MNKNSDKKDCKSKCGYYERCRSETANNFLRSSGLKQLPRVFDIEQFTEYYQTTYIVCPYYTSRLLINDKQIILCLYNYFIDSCVRNSMQISTNNLIIIIDRSHYIKDCVPESNEI
;
A
#
# COMPACT_ATOMS: atom_id res chain seq x y z
N MET A 1 -22.14 19.74 -41.19
CA MET A 1 -21.00 19.26 -40.36
C MET A 1 -21.44 19.23 -38.91
N ASN A 2 -21.96 18.10 -38.43
CA ASN A 2 -22.42 17.95 -37.05
C ASN A 2 -21.38 17.08 -36.31
N LYS A 3 -20.47 17.72 -35.58
CA LYS A 3 -19.49 17.00 -34.75
C LYS A 3 -20.15 16.69 -33.41
N ASN A 4 -20.93 15.62 -33.36
CA ASN A 4 -21.20 14.93 -32.10
C ASN A 4 -19.89 14.23 -31.68
N SER A 5 -19.06 14.96 -30.94
CA SER A 5 -17.97 14.37 -30.17
C SER A 5 -18.60 13.65 -28.98
N ASP A 6 -18.77 12.34 -29.11
CA ASP A 6 -19.08 11.44 -28.00
C ASP A 6 -18.15 11.75 -26.83
N LYS A 7 -18.71 12.34 -25.76
CA LYS A 7 -18.05 12.41 -24.47
C LYS A 7 -17.89 10.97 -23.99
N LYS A 8 -16.71 10.37 -24.19
CA LYS A 8 -16.35 9.10 -23.55
C LYS A 8 -16.39 9.29 -22.04
N ASP A 9 -17.37 8.67 -21.39
CA ASP A 9 -17.43 8.54 -19.94
C ASP A 9 -16.11 7.94 -19.41
N CYS A 10 -15.34 8.76 -18.70
CA CYS A 10 -14.07 8.37 -18.09
C CYS A 10 -14.30 7.71 -16.72
N LYS A 11 -15.04 6.60 -16.66
CA LYS A 11 -15.16 5.79 -15.43
C LYS A 11 -15.04 4.30 -15.70
N SER A 12 -13.96 3.87 -16.34
CA SER A 12 -13.56 2.46 -16.27
C SER A 12 -12.99 2.19 -14.88
N LYS A 13 -13.61 1.29 -14.11
CA LYS A 13 -13.09 0.84 -12.82
C LYS A 13 -11.78 0.06 -13.04
N CYS A 14 -10.85 0.13 -12.07
CA CYS A 14 -9.62 -0.64 -12.13
C CYS A 14 -9.89 -2.12 -11.85
N GLY A 15 -9.71 -2.99 -12.86
CA GLY A 15 -9.97 -4.43 -12.72
C GLY A 15 -9.12 -5.13 -11.64
N TYR A 16 -7.88 -4.68 -11.43
CA TYR A 16 -7.00 -5.21 -10.37
C TYR A 16 -7.53 -4.91 -8.97
N TYR A 17 -8.10 -3.71 -8.77
CA TYR A 17 -8.67 -3.31 -7.50
C TYR A 17 -9.99 -4.04 -7.22
N GLU A 18 -10.86 -4.18 -8.22
CA GLU A 18 -12.15 -4.86 -8.03
C GLU A 18 -11.98 -6.32 -7.57
N ARG A 19 -10.87 -6.97 -7.95
CA ARG A 19 -10.54 -8.34 -7.52
C ARG A 19 -10.07 -8.48 -6.08
N CYS A 20 -9.53 -7.42 -5.48
CA CYS A 20 -9.11 -7.40 -4.07
C CYS A 20 -10.06 -6.61 -3.16
N ARG A 21 -11.21 -6.18 -3.68
CA ARG A 21 -12.17 -5.34 -2.92
C ARG A 21 -13.03 -6.14 -1.96
N SER A 22 -13.31 -7.42 -2.25
CA SER A 22 -14.24 -8.21 -1.46
C SER A 22 -13.61 -8.76 -0.18
N GLU A 23 -14.42 -8.92 0.87
CA GLU A 23 -13.97 -9.48 2.15
C GLU A 23 -13.45 -10.93 1.98
N THR A 24 -14.07 -11.71 1.10
CA THR A 24 -13.59 -13.05 0.76
C THR A 24 -12.19 -13.02 0.14
N ALA A 25 -11.93 -12.08 -0.77
CA ALA A 25 -10.61 -11.91 -1.37
C ALA A 25 -9.57 -11.48 -0.33
N ASN A 26 -9.92 -10.55 0.56
CA ASN A 26 -9.06 -10.10 1.65
C ASN A 26 -8.65 -11.26 2.57
N ASN A 27 -9.61 -12.07 3.03
CA ASN A 27 -9.33 -13.21 3.91
C ASN A 27 -8.45 -14.26 3.21
N PHE A 28 -8.66 -14.48 1.91
CA PHE A 28 -7.80 -15.35 1.12
C PHE A 28 -6.38 -14.81 0.98
N LEU A 29 -6.21 -13.51 0.71
CA LEU A 29 -4.91 -12.86 0.59
C LEU A 29 -4.12 -12.90 1.90
N ARG A 30 -4.77 -12.69 3.05
CA ARG A 30 -4.13 -12.82 4.38
C ARG A 30 -3.67 -14.26 4.68
N SER A 31 -4.52 -15.25 4.39
CA SER A 31 -4.27 -16.65 4.76
C SER A 31 -3.34 -17.40 3.81
N SER A 32 -3.40 -17.08 2.52
CA SER A 32 -2.72 -17.85 1.47
C SER A 32 -2.01 -17.01 0.43
N GLY A 33 -2.27 -15.71 0.41
CA GLY A 33 -1.77 -14.80 -0.62
C GLY A 33 -0.27 -14.55 -0.58
N LEU A 34 0.51 -15.14 0.33
CA LEU A 34 1.97 -14.98 0.39
C LEU A 34 2.74 -16.30 0.38
N LYS A 35 2.06 -17.44 0.22
CA LYS A 35 2.67 -18.78 0.38
C LYS A 35 3.80 -19.07 -0.60
N GLN A 36 3.79 -18.41 -1.76
CA GLN A 36 4.78 -18.62 -2.82
C GLN A 36 5.85 -17.51 -2.86
N LEU A 37 5.71 -16.46 -2.03
CA LEU A 37 6.75 -15.45 -1.87
C LEU A 37 7.79 -15.92 -0.85
N PRO A 38 9.08 -15.55 -1.03
CA PRO A 38 10.11 -15.81 -0.04
C PRO A 38 9.77 -15.10 1.28
N ARG A 39 10.39 -15.55 2.39
CA ARG A 39 10.16 -14.97 3.73
C ARG A 39 10.49 -13.48 3.78
N VAL A 40 11.51 -13.08 3.03
CA VAL A 40 11.94 -11.70 2.83
C VAL A 40 11.81 -11.43 1.35
N PHE A 41 11.10 -10.37 0.99
CA PHE A 41 10.88 -9.94 -0.38
C PHE A 41 10.99 -8.43 -0.49
N ASP A 42 11.37 -7.95 -1.67
CA ASP A 42 11.33 -6.53 -2.05
C ASP A 42 10.01 -6.17 -2.75
N ILE A 43 9.90 -4.91 -3.18
CA ILE A 43 8.69 -4.41 -3.82
C ILE A 43 8.53 -4.95 -5.24
N GLU A 44 9.63 -5.22 -5.93
CA GLU A 44 9.66 -5.76 -7.29
C GLU A 44 9.09 -7.18 -7.31
N GLN A 45 9.60 -8.06 -6.43
CA GLN A 45 9.11 -9.42 -6.25
C GLN A 45 7.64 -9.44 -5.83
N PHE A 46 7.25 -8.56 -4.92
CA PHE A 46 5.87 -8.44 -4.47
C PHE A 46 4.94 -8.04 -5.63
N THR A 47 5.36 -7.05 -6.42
CA THR A 47 4.58 -6.52 -7.54
C THR A 47 4.44 -7.57 -8.64
N GLU A 48 5.53 -8.21 -9.04
CA GLU A 48 5.53 -9.26 -10.06
C GLU A 48 4.61 -10.41 -9.65
N TYR A 49 4.72 -10.87 -8.41
CA TYR A 49 3.91 -11.96 -7.89
C TYR A 49 2.40 -11.69 -7.95
N TYR A 50 1.96 -10.51 -7.49
CA TYR A 50 0.54 -10.17 -7.51
C TYR A 50 -0.01 -9.81 -8.88
N GLN A 51 0.85 -9.36 -9.80
CA GLN A 51 0.46 -9.12 -11.19
C GLN A 51 0.32 -10.44 -11.97
N THR A 52 1.21 -11.40 -11.73
CA THR A 52 1.27 -12.66 -12.50
C THR A 52 0.39 -13.77 -11.92
N THR A 53 0.43 -13.97 -10.60
CA THR A 53 -0.13 -15.17 -9.96
C THR A 53 -1.58 -14.96 -9.51
N TYR A 54 -1.88 -13.82 -8.89
CA TYR A 54 -3.22 -13.53 -8.35
C TYR A 54 -3.99 -12.48 -9.15
N ILE A 55 -3.28 -11.72 -10.00
CA ILE A 55 -3.81 -10.67 -10.85
C ILE A 55 -4.68 -9.68 -10.07
N VAL A 56 -4.18 -9.25 -8.91
CA VAL A 56 -4.78 -8.26 -7.99
C VAL A 56 -3.89 -7.02 -7.87
N CYS A 57 -4.43 -5.94 -7.33
CA CYS A 57 -3.66 -4.70 -7.17
C CYS A 57 -2.59 -4.85 -6.07
N PRO A 58 -1.28 -4.73 -6.37
CA PRO A 58 -0.24 -4.84 -5.37
C PRO A 58 -0.37 -3.77 -4.29
N TYR A 59 -0.68 -2.53 -4.65
CA TYR A 59 -0.83 -1.42 -3.70
C TYR A 59 -1.89 -1.66 -2.63
N TYR A 60 -3.09 -2.14 -3.01
CA TYR A 60 -4.13 -2.44 -2.02
C TYR A 60 -3.85 -3.73 -1.26
N THR A 61 -3.15 -4.68 -1.88
CA THR A 61 -2.75 -5.92 -1.23
C THR A 61 -1.68 -5.68 -0.17
N SER A 62 -0.69 -4.81 -0.43
CA SER A 62 0.32 -4.47 0.57
C SER A 62 -0.30 -3.77 1.79
N ARG A 63 -1.27 -2.86 1.56
CA ARG A 63 -2.06 -2.22 2.62
C ARG A 63 -2.82 -3.22 3.49
N LEU A 64 -3.41 -4.24 2.88
CA LEU A 64 -4.09 -5.29 3.62
C LEU A 64 -3.11 -6.03 4.55
N LEU A 65 -1.96 -6.42 4.00
CA LEU A 65 -1.01 -7.33 4.64
C LEU A 65 -0.06 -6.65 5.64
N ILE A 66 0.08 -5.32 5.60
CA ILE A 66 1.06 -4.59 6.41
C ILE A 66 0.92 -4.89 7.91
N ASN A 67 -0.31 -4.97 8.42
CA ASN A 67 -0.58 -5.22 9.84
C ASN A 67 -0.29 -6.68 10.27
N ASP A 68 -0.09 -7.60 9.33
CA ASP A 68 0.25 -9.00 9.62
C ASP A 68 1.76 -9.27 9.55
N LYS A 69 2.59 -8.22 9.34
CA LYS A 69 4.04 -8.34 9.19
C LYS A 69 4.80 -8.02 10.47
N GLN A 70 5.84 -8.82 10.71
CA GLN A 70 6.71 -8.65 11.87
C GLN A 70 7.70 -7.49 11.69
N ILE A 71 8.17 -7.29 10.46
CA ILE A 71 9.16 -6.26 10.10
C ILE A 71 8.72 -5.65 8.76
N ILE A 72 8.71 -4.33 8.70
CA ILE A 72 8.40 -3.55 7.50
C ILE A 72 9.51 -2.53 7.31
N LEU A 73 10.03 -2.44 6.09
CA LEU A 73 10.94 -1.38 5.67
C LEU A 73 10.13 -0.39 4.82
N CYS A 74 10.06 0.87 5.24
CA CYS A 74 9.35 1.90 4.51
C CYS A 74 9.94 3.29 4.75
N LEU A 75 9.55 4.23 3.90
CA LEU A 75 10.03 5.61 3.94
C LEU A 75 9.42 6.37 5.13
N TYR A 76 10.10 7.42 5.60
CA TYR A 76 9.67 8.22 6.74
C TYR A 76 8.23 8.76 6.62
N ASN A 77 7.81 9.10 5.41
CA ASN A 77 6.49 9.69 5.15
C ASN A 77 5.33 8.80 5.60
N TYR A 78 5.52 7.47 5.66
CA TYR A 78 4.49 6.54 6.11
C TYR A 78 4.23 6.62 7.62
N PHE A 79 5.17 7.18 8.39
CA PHE A 79 5.07 7.35 9.83
C PHE A 79 4.87 8.80 10.26
N ILE A 80 5.64 9.72 9.66
CA ILE A 80 5.65 11.14 10.05
C ILE A 80 4.35 11.83 9.65
N ASP A 81 3.88 11.62 8.41
CA ASP A 81 2.66 12.25 7.93
C ASP A 81 1.43 11.49 8.43
N SER A 82 0.67 12.13 9.33
CA SER A 82 -0.56 11.58 9.89
C SER A 82 -1.63 11.29 8.84
N CYS A 83 -1.73 12.08 7.77
CA CYS A 83 -2.69 11.85 6.68
C CYS A 83 -2.32 10.58 5.91
N VAL A 84 -1.04 10.41 5.57
CA VAL A 84 -0.55 9.21 4.89
C VAL A 84 -0.73 7.99 5.77
N ARG A 85 -0.33 8.06 7.04
CA ARG A 85 -0.46 6.97 8.01
C ARG A 85 -1.90 6.52 8.20
N ASN A 86 -2.83 7.47 8.36
CA ASN A 86 -4.26 7.18 8.51
C ASN A 86 -4.84 6.56 7.23
N SER A 87 -4.45 7.08 6.06
CA SER A 87 -4.84 6.50 4.77
C SER A 87 -4.33 5.07 4.63
N MET A 88 -3.10 4.79 5.04
CA MET A 88 -2.48 3.47 4.96
C MET A 88 -2.97 2.48 6.04
N GLN A 89 -3.75 2.93 7.03
CA GLN A 89 -4.25 2.12 8.15
C GLN A 89 -3.13 1.40 8.91
N ILE A 90 -2.00 2.08 9.07
CA ILE A 90 -0.86 1.57 9.85
C ILE A 90 -1.14 1.82 11.33
N SER A 91 -1.27 0.75 12.11
CA SER A 91 -1.42 0.84 13.57
C SER A 91 -0.09 1.20 14.22
N THR A 92 -0.11 2.17 15.14
CA THR A 92 1.05 2.52 15.98
C THR A 92 1.04 1.81 17.33
N ASN A 93 0.04 0.98 17.62
CA ASN A 93 -0.06 0.27 18.88
C ASN A 93 0.95 -0.89 18.90
N ASN A 94 1.74 -0.99 19.98
CA ASN A 94 2.75 -2.04 20.18
C ASN A 94 3.80 -2.13 19.04
N LEU A 95 4.22 -0.98 18.51
CA LEU A 95 5.22 -0.89 17.44
C LEU A 95 6.56 -0.38 17.96
N ILE A 96 7.67 -1.02 17.56
CA ILE A 96 9.02 -0.48 17.71
C ILE A 96 9.42 0.16 16.39
N ILE A 97 9.77 1.45 16.44
CA ILE A 97 10.22 2.21 15.26
C ILE A 97 11.73 2.36 15.32
N ILE A 98 12.42 1.88 14.29
CA ILE A 98 13.85 2.07 14.11
C ILE A 98 14.04 3.06 12.96
N ILE A 99 14.66 4.20 13.27
CA ILE A 99 14.88 5.28 12.32
C ILE A 99 16.33 5.21 11.87
N ASP A 100 16.56 4.69 10.68
CA ASP A 100 17.86 4.86 10.03
C ASP A 100 18.04 6.34 9.68
N ARG A 101 19.28 6.85 9.68
CA ARG A 101 19.63 8.24 9.30
C ARG A 101 18.80 9.34 10.00
N SER A 102 18.54 9.20 11.30
CA SER A 102 17.66 10.08 12.09
C SER A 102 17.94 11.58 12.00
N HIS A 103 19.12 12.03 11.60
CA HIS A 103 19.41 13.45 11.42
C HIS A 103 18.55 14.10 10.30
N TYR A 104 18.07 13.36 9.30
CA TYR A 104 17.16 13.88 8.26
C TYR A 104 15.71 14.04 8.72
N ILE A 105 15.37 13.61 9.94
CA ILE A 105 13.97 13.61 10.36
C ILE A 105 13.38 15.00 10.46
N LYS A 106 14.20 15.99 10.82
CA LYS A 106 13.78 17.39 10.96
C LYS A 106 13.34 17.97 9.62
N ASP A 107 14.08 17.67 8.56
CA ASP A 107 13.75 18.11 7.20
C ASP A 107 12.45 17.49 6.67
N CYS A 108 11.96 16.41 7.29
CA CYS A 108 10.75 15.70 6.91
C CYS A 108 9.50 16.20 7.65
N VAL A 109 9.65 17.04 8.69
CA VAL A 109 8.53 17.64 9.41
C VAL A 109 8.18 18.96 8.72
N PRO A 110 6.96 19.16 8.21
CA PRO A 110 6.55 20.45 7.69
C PRO A 110 6.68 21.51 8.78
N GLU A 111 7.23 22.69 8.48
CA GLU A 111 7.39 23.80 9.45
C GLU A 111 6.07 24.15 10.18
N SER A 112 4.92 23.88 9.56
CA SER A 112 3.59 24.08 10.17
C SER A 112 3.30 23.17 11.37
N ASN A 113 4.13 22.16 11.62
CA ASN A 113 3.99 21.18 12.69
C ASN A 113 5.13 21.26 13.72
N GLU A 114 6.04 22.24 13.61
CA GLU A 114 6.98 22.53 14.69
C GLU A 114 6.22 23.25 15.82
N ILE A 115 6.33 22.70 17.04
CA ILE A 115 5.73 23.25 18.27
C ILE A 115 6.65 24.35 18.83
#